data_AF-A0ABD2YDQ8-F1
#
_entry.id   AF-A0ABD2YDQ8-F1
#
_cell.length_a   1.000
_cell.length_b   1.000
_cell.length_c   1.000
_cell.angle_alpha   90.00
_cell.angle_beta   90.00
_cell.angle_gamma   90.00
#
_symmetry.space_group_name_H-M   'P 1'
#
loop_
_entity.id
_entity.type
_entity.pdbx_description
1 polymer ?
#
loop_
_entity_poly.entity_id
_entity_poly.type
_entity_poly.pdbx_seq_one_letter_code
_entity_poly.pdbx_strand_id
1 'polypeptide(L)'
;MQIMKKKDDLMCHPSDAEAWKHFDRIHSDFAIETRNVRLGLCDDGFAPFCKSGKTYSCWSVILTPYNLPPEICMKAPYMFLTLIIPGPHNPKKLIDVYMQLLIEEL
;
A
#
# COMPACT_ATOMS: atom_id res chain seq x y z
N MET A 1 5.19 25.48 -3.28
CA MET A 1 4.53 24.39 -2.51
C MET A 1 5.15 24.39 -1.12
N GLN A 2 4.40 24.79 -0.09
CA GLN A 2 4.94 24.98 1.26
C GLN A 2 5.36 23.63 1.85
N ILE A 3 6.66 23.47 2.06
CA ILE A 3 7.26 22.37 2.80
C ILE A 3 6.86 22.58 4.25
N MET A 4 5.85 21.86 4.74
CA MET A 4 5.49 21.89 6.15
C MET A 4 6.70 21.41 6.96
N LYS A 5 7.22 22.28 7.83
CA LYS A 5 8.34 21.95 8.72
C LYS A 5 7.95 20.76 9.60
N LYS A 6 8.68 19.66 9.42
CA LYS A 6 8.51 18.39 10.13
C LYS A 6 8.96 18.56 11.58
N LYS A 7 8.18 18.01 12.52
CA LYS A 7 8.64 17.78 13.90
C LYS A 7 9.39 16.45 13.85
N ASP A 8 10.71 16.48 13.98
CA ASP A 8 11.61 15.39 13.56
C ASP A 8 11.38 14.02 14.24
N ASP A 9 10.55 13.96 15.27
CA ASP A 9 10.36 12.79 16.13
C ASP A 9 9.00 12.08 15.98
N LEU A 10 8.09 12.58 15.12
CA LEU A 10 6.80 11.93 14.87
C LEU A 10 6.69 11.43 13.42
N MET A 11 6.35 10.15 13.26
CA MET A 11 6.01 9.57 11.95
C MET A 11 4.58 9.95 11.60
N CYS A 12 4.41 10.99 10.77
CA CYS A 12 3.10 11.44 10.31
C CYS A 12 2.74 10.85 8.93
N HIS A 13 3.75 10.47 8.16
CA HIS A 13 3.62 9.92 6.81
C HIS A 13 4.50 8.68 6.64
N PRO A 14 4.12 7.70 5.78
CA PRO A 14 5.01 6.58 5.43
C PRO A 14 6.38 7.03 4.92
N SER A 15 6.47 8.19 4.25
CA SER A 15 7.75 8.77 3.83
C SER A 15 8.68 9.21 4.97
N ASP A 16 8.15 9.29 6.19
CA ASP A 16 8.93 9.64 7.37
C ASP A 16 9.73 8.44 7.90
N ALA A 17 9.34 7.22 7.50
CA ALA A 17 9.99 5.98 7.87
C ALA A 17 11.45 5.92 7.43
N GLU A 18 12.28 5.26 8.22
CA GLU A 18 13.67 5.03 7.84
C GLU A 18 13.80 4.13 6.60
N ALA A 19 12.90 3.15 6.44
CA ALA A 19 12.86 2.32 5.24
C ALA A 19 12.66 3.15 3.96
N TRP A 20 11.81 4.18 4.03
CA TRP A 20 11.56 5.08 2.92
C TRP A 20 12.75 5.98 2.61
N LYS A 21 13.33 6.58 3.67
CA LYS A 21 14.56 7.39 3.52
C LYS A 21 15.70 6.55 2.96
N HIS A 22 15.81 5.29 3.37
CA HIS A 22 16.82 4.36 2.85
C HIS A 22 16.60 4.06 1.37
N PHE A 23 15.36 3.81 0.95
CA PHE A 23 15.00 3.63 -0.46
C PHE A 23 15.38 4.86 -1.29
N ASP A 24 15.05 6.07 -0.82
CA ASP A 24 15.39 7.32 -1.49
C ASP A 24 16.92 7.54 -1.59
N ARG A 25 17.71 7.05 -0.62
CA ARG A 25 19.18 7.09 -0.69
C ARG A 25 19.75 6.10 -1.72
N ILE A 26 19.15 4.93 -1.88
CA ILE A 26 19.58 3.92 -2.86
C ILE A 26 19.20 4.34 -4.27
N HIS A 27 18.02 4.96 -4.43
CA HIS A 27 17.46 5.36 -5.73
C HIS A 27 17.36 6.89 -5.83
N SER A 28 18.50 7.58 -5.72
CA SER A 28 18.56 9.05 -5.76
C SER A 28 17.95 9.66 -7.02
N ASP A 29 18.15 9.00 -8.16
CA ASP A 29 17.66 9.46 -9.47
C ASP A 29 16.13 9.32 -9.57
N PHE A 30 15.56 8.36 -8.84
CA PHE A 30 14.10 8.24 -8.72
C PHE A 30 13.55 9.27 -7.72
N ALA A 31 14.27 9.52 -6.63
CA ALA A 31 13.84 10.45 -5.59
C ALA A 31 13.87 11.92 -6.03
N ILE A 32 14.75 12.28 -6.98
CA ILE A 32 14.90 13.67 -7.44
C ILE A 32 13.76 14.12 -8.37
N GLU A 33 13.18 13.20 -9.15
CA GLU A 33 12.07 13.50 -10.03
C GLU A 33 10.75 13.52 -9.24
N THR A 34 10.22 14.72 -9.03
CA THR A 34 9.02 14.95 -8.21
C THR A 34 7.74 14.37 -8.83
N ARG A 35 7.75 14.10 -10.14
CA ARG A 35 6.62 13.46 -10.85
C ARG A 35 6.57 11.95 -10.66
N ASN A 36 7.60 11.33 -10.09
CA ASN A 36 7.60 9.90 -9.84
C ASN A 36 6.53 9.54 -8.80
N VAL A 37 5.64 8.65 -9.20
CA VAL A 37 4.53 8.19 -8.36
C VAL A 37 5.06 7.16 -7.37
N ARG A 38 4.65 7.32 -6.11
CA ARG A 38 4.97 6.43 -5.01
C ARG A 38 3.68 5.83 -4.49
N LEU A 39 3.58 4.52 -4.58
CA LEU A 39 2.37 3.77 -4.27
C LEU A 39 2.59 2.94 -3.00
N GLY A 40 1.61 2.98 -2.11
CA GLY A 40 1.48 2.09 -0.98
C GLY A 40 0.56 0.94 -1.32
N LEU A 41 0.98 -0.27 -0.97
CA LEU A 41 0.18 -1.49 -1.08
C LEU A 41 -0.17 -1.97 0.32
N CYS A 42 -1.43 -2.34 0.52
CA CYS A 42 -1.92 -2.97 1.73
C CYS A 42 -2.81 -4.15 1.36
N ASP A 43 -2.49 -5.34 1.84
CA ASP A 43 -3.33 -6.53 1.73
C ASP A 43 -3.90 -6.92 3.09
N ASP A 44 -5.22 -7.14 3.17
CA ASP A 44 -5.86 -7.68 4.37
C ASP A 44 -6.88 -8.76 4.01
N GLY A 45 -7.00 -9.73 4.90
CA GLY A 45 -7.82 -10.91 4.73
C GLY A 45 -8.96 -10.97 5.73
N PHE A 46 -10.20 -11.01 5.25
CA PHE A 46 -11.37 -11.28 6.09
C PHE A 46 -12.01 -12.62 5.75
N ALA A 47 -12.70 -13.21 6.73
CA ALA A 47 -13.34 -14.51 6.59
C ALA A 47 -14.86 -14.37 6.73
N PRO A 48 -15.58 -14.14 5.61
CA PRO A 48 -17.00 -13.76 5.64
C PRO A 48 -17.92 -14.86 6.19
N PHE A 49 -17.50 -16.13 6.11
CA PHE A 49 -18.31 -17.29 6.49
C PHE A 49 -17.79 -18.04 7.74
N CYS A 50 -16.93 -17.41 8.55
CA CYS A 50 -16.35 -18.03 9.74
C CYS A 50 -17.37 -18.70 10.67
N LYS A 51 -18.58 -18.15 10.76
CA LYS A 51 -19.65 -18.66 11.64
C LYS A 51 -20.35 -19.92 11.11
N SER A 52 -20.18 -20.25 9.84
CA SER A 52 -20.89 -21.36 9.17
C SER A 52 -20.04 -22.63 9.08
N GLY A 53 -18.88 -22.69 9.74
CA GLY A 53 -17.95 -23.83 9.73
C GLY A 53 -17.22 -24.04 8.39
N LYS A 54 -17.45 -23.18 7.39
CA LYS A 54 -16.77 -23.22 6.10
C LYS A 54 -15.51 -22.36 6.14
N THR A 55 -14.36 -22.93 5.79
CA THR A 55 -13.12 -22.17 5.62
C THR A 55 -13.18 -21.40 4.30
N TYR A 56 -13.27 -20.07 4.41
CA TYR A 56 -13.23 -19.17 3.26
C TYR A 56 -12.57 -17.87 3.67
N SER A 57 -11.61 -17.42 2.88
CA SER A 57 -10.92 -16.15 3.04
C SER A 57 -11.15 -15.28 1.80
N CYS A 58 -11.27 -13.98 2.02
CA CYS A 58 -11.33 -12.99 0.98
C CYS A 58 -10.29 -11.93 1.30
N TRP A 59 -9.32 -11.77 0.42
CA TRP A 59 -8.23 -10.82 0.58
C TRP A 59 -8.44 -9.63 -0.35
N SER A 60 -8.42 -8.43 0.21
CA SER A 60 -8.46 -7.20 -0.58
C SER A 60 -7.05 -6.61 -0.66
N VAL A 61 -6.63 -6.22 -1.86
CA VAL A 61 -5.41 -5.44 -2.08
C VAL A 61 -5.80 -4.00 -2.36
N ILE A 62 -5.37 -3.09 -1.50
CA ILE A 62 -5.63 -1.66 -1.60
C ILE A 62 -4.34 -0.96 -2.01
N LEU A 63 -4.45 -0.11 -3.03
CA LEU A 63 -3.40 0.76 -3.54
C LEU A 63 -3.69 2.20 -3.15
N THR A 64 -2.69 2.90 -2.64
CA THR A 64 -2.82 4.29 -2.19
C THR A 64 -1.64 5.14 -2.69
N PRO A 65 -1.85 6.31 -3.32
CA PRO A 65 -0.75 7.18 -3.71
C PRO A 65 -0.22 7.96 -2.51
N TYR A 66 1.04 7.68 -2.15
CA TYR A 66 1.76 8.35 -1.06
C TYR A 66 2.43 9.67 -1.48
N ASN A 67 2.22 10.14 -2.71
CA ASN A 67 2.56 11.53 -3.07
C ASN A 67 1.60 12.55 -2.46
N LEU A 68 0.44 12.10 -1.95
CA LEU A 68 -0.56 12.98 -1.34
C LEU A 68 -0.18 13.36 0.11
N PRO A 69 -0.65 14.53 0.60
CA PRO A 69 -0.47 14.91 2.00
C PRO A 69 -1.01 13.85 2.98
N PRO A 70 -0.40 13.73 4.17
CA PRO A 70 -0.78 12.71 5.16
C PRO A 70 -2.23 12.76 5.59
N GLU A 71 -2.82 13.96 5.57
CA GLU A 71 -4.22 14.20 5.97
C GLU A 71 -5.23 13.61 4.99
N ILE A 72 -4.81 13.29 3.76
CA ILE A 72 -5.70 12.81 2.71
C ILE A 72 -5.28 11.49 2.07
N CYS A 73 -4.01 11.09 2.13
CA CYS A 73 -3.52 9.90 1.43
C CYS A 73 -4.33 8.64 1.78
N MET A 74 -4.70 8.46 3.05
CA MET A 74 -5.50 7.30 3.51
C MET A 74 -7.02 7.53 3.51
N LYS A 75 -7.54 8.59 2.86
CA LYS A 75 -8.99 8.80 2.74
C LYS A 75 -9.56 7.90 1.65
N ALA A 76 -10.80 7.43 1.85
CA ALA A 76 -11.53 6.56 0.92
C ALA A 76 -11.44 6.91 -0.59
N PRO A 77 -11.57 8.18 -1.03
CA PRO A 77 -11.46 8.52 -2.46
C PRO A 77 -10.05 8.32 -3.06
N TYR A 78 -9.03 8.14 -2.22
CA TYR A 78 -7.63 7.92 -2.63
C TYR A 78 -7.14 6.50 -2.31
N MET A 79 -8.02 5.64 -1.80
CA MET A 79 -7.75 4.21 -1.61
C MET A 79 -8.44 3.42 -2.71
N PHE A 80 -7.63 2.79 -3.56
CA PHE A 80 -8.13 2.04 -4.71
C PHE A 80 -8.11 0.56 -4.37
N LEU A 81 -9.28 -0.09 -4.38
CA LEU A 81 -9.36 -1.54 -4.33
C LEU A 81 -8.94 -2.08 -5.70
N THR A 82 -7.75 -2.70 -5.75
CA THR A 82 -7.13 -3.15 -7.01
C THR A 82 -7.32 -4.62 -7.26
N LEU A 83 -7.25 -5.46 -6.22
CA LEU A 83 -7.48 -6.89 -6.33
C LEU A 83 -8.39 -7.40 -5.21
N ILE A 84 -9.22 -8.38 -5.53
CA ILE A 84 -9.95 -9.20 -4.58
C ILE A 84 -9.58 -10.66 -4.85
N ILE A 85 -9.00 -11.33 -3.84
CA ILE A 85 -8.55 -12.71 -3.92
C ILE A 85 -9.44 -13.56 -3.00
N PRO A 86 -10.56 -14.07 -3.51
CA PRO A 86 -11.39 -15.03 -2.79
C PRO A 86 -10.79 -16.44 -2.87
N GLY A 87 -10.85 -17.19 -1.78
CA GLY A 87 -10.44 -18.60 -1.80
C GLY A 87 -10.73 -19.36 -0.52
N PRO A 88 -10.80 -20.71 -0.58
CA PRO A 88 -11.00 -21.55 0.60
C PRO A 88 -9.85 -21.45 1.61
N HIS A 89 -8.68 -21.00 1.16
CA HIS A 89 -7.45 -20.90 1.94
C HIS A 89 -6.84 -19.52 1.84
N ASN A 90 -6.02 -19.20 2.84
CA ASN A 90 -5.27 -17.95 2.90
C ASN A 90 -4.22 -17.89 1.75
N PRO A 91 -4.25 -16.86 0.89
CA PRO A 91 -3.37 -16.73 -0.27
C PRO A 91 -1.96 -16.24 0.08
N LYS A 92 -1.61 -15.96 1.35
CA LYS A 92 -0.30 -15.43 1.78
C LYS A 92 0.91 -16.11 1.13
N LYS A 93 0.86 -17.44 0.93
CA LYS A 93 1.96 -18.20 0.32
C LYS A 93 2.14 -17.95 -1.18
N LEU A 94 1.11 -17.43 -1.85
CA LEU A 94 1.04 -17.20 -3.29
C LEU A 94 0.76 -15.71 -3.60
N ILE A 95 0.94 -14.83 -2.61
CA ILE A 95 0.59 -13.42 -2.75
C ILE A 95 1.41 -12.75 -3.86
N ASP A 96 2.66 -13.17 -4.04
CA ASP A 96 3.55 -12.77 -5.13
C ASP A 96 2.95 -13.04 -6.52
N VAL A 97 2.35 -14.21 -6.72
CA VAL A 97 1.69 -14.57 -7.98
C VAL A 97 0.50 -13.66 -8.26
N TYR A 98 -0.31 -13.33 -7.24
CA TYR A 98 -1.43 -12.41 -7.40
C TYR A 98 -0.99 -10.97 -7.63
N MET A 99 0.10 -10.54 -6.97
CA MET A 99 0.66 -9.19 -7.13
C MET A 99 1.28 -8.98 -8.51
N GLN A 100 1.75 -10.04 -9.18
CA GLN A 100 2.26 -9.91 -10.54
C GLN A 100 1.24 -9.28 -11.50
N LEU A 101 -0.04 -9.66 -11.38
CA LEU A 101 -1.13 -9.04 -12.16
C LEU A 101 -1.23 -7.53 -11.92
N LEU A 102 -1.04 -7.09 -10.68
CA LEU A 102 -1.07 -5.67 -10.35
C LEU A 102 0.17 -4.93 -10.88
N ILE A 103 1.34 -5.57 -10.86
CA ILE A 103 2.58 -5.00 -11.38
C ILE A 103 2.52 -4.85 -12.90
N GLU A 104 1.91 -5.81 -13.62
CA GLU A 104 1.77 -5.76 -15.08
C GLU A 104 0.85 -4.63 -15.57
N GLU A 105 -0.08 -4.18 -14.72
CA GLU A 105 -1.04 -3.11 -15.04
C GLU A 105 -0.53 -1.70 -14.70
N LEU A 106 0.56 -1.57 -13.94
CA LEU A 106 1.16 -0.30 -13.50
C LEU A 106 2.28 0.16 -14.44
#